data_AF-A0A831TBI9-F1
#
_entry.id   AF-A0A831TBI9-F1
#
_cell.length_a   1.000
_cell.length_b   1.000
_cell.length_c   1.000
_cell.angle_alpha   90.00
_cell.angle_beta   90.00
_cell.angle_gamma   90.00
#
_symmetry.space_group_name_H-M   'P 1'
#
loop_
_entity.id
_entity.type
_entity.pdbx_description
1 polymer ?
#
loop_
_entity_poly.entity_id
_entity_poly.type
_entity_poly.pdbx_seq_one_letter_code
_entity_poly.pdbx_strand_id
1 'polypeptide(L)'
;MRSHRRRHRDVPSIERSATLSRWITDLRACCTLLAETSSDTVSGVSLTLPLGDAPDGALAVMRYGDRLACEYGLHTRWALEDGTLTLWLARGHNALSPAQRGGAR
;
A
#
# COMPACT_ATOMS: atom_id res chain seq x y z
N MET A 1 -5.37 38.80 22.29
CA MET A 1 -4.33 37.74 22.33
C MET A 1 -4.92 36.46 21.77
N ARG A 2 -4.26 35.90 20.74
CA ARG A 2 -4.70 34.72 19.98
C ARG A 2 -4.42 33.45 20.78
N SER A 3 -5.45 32.64 21.02
CA SER A 3 -5.27 31.26 21.50
C SER A 3 -6.05 30.33 20.57
N HIS A 4 -5.46 30.05 19.41
CA HIS A 4 -5.85 28.92 18.57
C HIS A 4 -5.58 27.63 19.33
N ARG A 5 -6.56 27.16 20.10
CA ARG A 5 -6.60 25.76 20.55
C ARG A 5 -6.84 24.90 19.31
N ARG A 6 -5.76 24.44 18.67
CA ARG A 6 -5.81 23.33 17.72
C ARG A 6 -6.41 22.15 18.46
N ARG A 7 -7.67 21.86 18.17
CA ARG A 7 -8.32 20.62 18.60
C ARG A 7 -7.57 19.50 17.88
N HIS A 8 -6.74 18.78 18.62
CA HIS A 8 -6.27 17.47 18.24
C HIS A 8 -7.53 16.62 18.03
N ARG A 9 -7.93 16.45 16.77
CA ARG A 9 -9.05 15.61 16.41
C ARG A 9 -8.52 14.19 16.54
N ASP A 10 -8.77 13.56 17.68
CA ASP A 10 -8.75 12.11 17.79
C ASP A 10 -9.71 11.58 16.73
N VAL A 11 -9.17 11.25 15.56
CA VAL A 11 -9.85 10.47 14.53
C VAL A 11 -9.98 9.08 15.13
N PRO A 12 -11.17 8.67 15.60
CA PRO A 12 -11.31 7.49 16.43
C PRO A 12 -11.21 6.24 15.55
N SER A 13 -10.64 5.17 16.09
CA SER A 13 -10.31 3.89 15.42
C SER A 13 -11.30 3.34 14.38
N ILE A 14 -12.58 3.71 14.44
CA ILE A 14 -13.60 3.32 13.46
C ILE A 14 -13.27 3.84 12.05
N GLU A 15 -12.81 5.08 11.92
CA GLU A 15 -12.42 5.65 10.62
C GLU A 15 -11.16 4.97 10.08
N ARG A 16 -10.23 4.57 10.97
CA ARG A 16 -9.07 3.75 10.62
C ARG A 16 -9.48 2.35 10.16
N SER A 17 -10.42 1.70 10.85
CA SER A 17 -10.91 0.36 10.47
C SER A 17 -11.67 0.37 9.15
N ALA A 18 -12.48 1.41 8.87
CA ALA A 18 -13.18 1.55 7.60
C ALA A 18 -12.22 1.85 6.44
N THR A 19 -11.25 2.73 6.68
CA THR A 19 -10.19 3.06 5.71
C THR A 19 -9.35 1.82 5.38
N LEU A 20 -8.93 1.08 6.41
CA LEU A 20 -8.17 -0.16 6.26
C LEU A 20 -8.97 -1.25 5.54
N SER A 21 -10.28 -1.37 5.82
CA SER A 21 -11.17 -2.30 5.11
C SER A 21 -11.31 -1.95 3.63
N ARG A 22 -11.39 -0.65 3.30
CA ARG A 22 -11.42 -0.19 1.91
C ARG A 22 -10.11 -0.51 1.20
N TRP A 23 -8.97 -0.26 1.83
CA TRP A 23 -7.66 -0.56 1.25
C TRP A 23 -7.42 -2.05 1.03
N ILE A 24 -7.87 -2.91 1.95
CA ILE A 24 -7.85 -4.35 1.76
C ILE A 24 -8.67 -4.75 0.52
N THR A 25 -9.82 -4.12 0.33
CA THR A 25 -10.69 -4.36 -0.82
C THR A 25 -10.03 -3.92 -2.12
N ASP A 26 -9.44 -2.72 -2.13
CA ASP A 26 -8.75 -2.16 -3.30
C ASP A 26 -7.52 -3.02 -3.67
N LEU A 27 -6.76 -3.47 -2.67
CA LEU A 27 -5.60 -4.34 -2.88
C LEU A 27 -5.99 -5.69 -3.46
N ARG A 28 -7.11 -6.27 -3.00
CA ARG A 28 -7.69 -7.47 -3.60
C ARG A 28 -8.13 -7.28 -5.04
N ALA A 29 -8.83 -6.19 -5.33
CA ALA A 29 -9.24 -5.87 -6.69
C ALA A 29 -8.02 -5.74 -7.62
N CYS A 30 -6.95 -5.07 -7.15
CA CYS A 30 -5.71 -4.91 -7.92
C CYS A 30 -5.02 -6.25 -8.21
N CYS A 31 -4.89 -7.14 -7.20
CA CYS A 31 -4.31 -8.47 -7.41
C CYS A 31 -5.13 -9.31 -8.38
N THR A 32 -6.46 -9.32 -8.23
CA THR A 32 -7.35 -10.04 -9.16
C THR A 32 -7.22 -9.50 -10.58
N LEU A 33 -7.26 -8.17 -10.76
CA LEU A 33 -7.08 -7.55 -12.07
C LEU A 33 -5.73 -7.93 -12.67
N LEU A 34 -4.65 -7.89 -11.91
CA LEU A 34 -3.30 -8.25 -12.39
C LEU A 34 -3.18 -9.74 -12.74
N ALA A 35 -3.83 -10.62 -11.99
CA ALA A 35 -3.79 -12.06 -12.24
C ALA A 35 -4.67 -12.49 -13.43
N GLU A 36 -5.84 -11.86 -13.59
CA GLU A 36 -6.77 -12.14 -14.70
C GLU A 36 -6.34 -11.46 -16.02
N THR A 37 -5.61 -10.34 -15.93
CA THR A 37 -5.11 -9.65 -17.12
C THR A 37 -3.94 -10.43 -17.72
N SER A 38 -4.21 -11.16 -18.80
CA SER A 38 -3.18 -11.82 -19.64
C SER A 38 -2.42 -10.85 -20.54
N SER A 39 -2.83 -9.58 -20.61
CA SER A 39 -2.24 -8.58 -21.50
C SER A 39 -0.86 -8.13 -21.00
N ASP A 40 0.16 -8.16 -21.86
CA ASP A 40 1.50 -7.58 -21.63
C ASP A 40 1.50 -6.07 -21.32
N THR A 41 0.34 -5.41 -21.43
CA THR A 41 0.20 -3.96 -21.24
C THR A 41 0.23 -3.50 -19.78
N VAL A 42 -0.21 -4.34 -18.83
CA VAL A 42 -0.23 -3.98 -17.40
C VAL A 42 0.63 -4.97 -16.62
N SER A 43 1.90 -4.64 -16.44
CA SER A 43 2.86 -5.50 -15.72
C SER A 43 2.86 -5.29 -14.21
N GLY A 44 2.22 -4.22 -13.71
CA GLY A 44 2.07 -3.96 -12.29
C GLY A 44 1.13 -2.79 -11.97
N VAL A 45 0.80 -2.65 -10.68
CA VAL A 45 -0.05 -1.61 -10.11
C VAL A 45 0.64 -1.04 -8.87
N SER A 46 0.53 0.27 -8.67
CA SER A 46 0.94 0.96 -7.45
C SER A 46 -0.26 1.48 -6.68
N LEU A 47 -0.28 1.26 -5.37
CA LEU A 47 -1.28 1.78 -4.44
C LEU A 47 -0.58 2.72 -3.45
N THR A 48 -1.08 3.95 -3.32
CA THR A 48 -0.54 4.95 -2.39
C THR A 48 -1.57 5.24 -1.31
N LEU A 49 -1.16 5.07 -0.06
CA LEU A 49 -2.03 5.04 1.11
C LEU A 49 -1.55 6.10 2.12
N PRO A 50 -2.31 7.20 2.31
CA PRO A 50 -2.00 8.17 3.35
C PRO A 50 -2.38 7.59 4.71
N LEU A 51 -1.40 7.10 5.44
CA LEU A 51 -1.55 6.50 6.78
C LEU A 51 -1.36 7.51 7.91
N GLY A 52 -0.75 8.67 7.61
CA GLY A 52 -0.29 9.61 8.62
C GLY A 52 0.73 8.96 9.57
N ASP A 53 0.78 9.41 10.82
CA ASP A 53 1.69 8.89 11.85
C ASP A 53 1.26 7.53 12.45
N ALA A 54 0.58 6.68 11.68
CA ALA A 54 0.04 5.40 12.16
C ALA A 54 0.87 4.19 11.67
N PRO A 55 2.00 3.87 12.31
CA PRO A 55 2.91 2.79 11.88
C PRO A 55 2.25 1.40 11.93
N ASP A 56 1.32 1.16 12.88
CA ASP A 56 0.63 -0.13 13.01
C ASP A 56 -0.28 -0.43 11.79
N GLY A 57 -0.91 0.61 11.24
CA GLY A 57 -1.71 0.51 10.03
C GLY A 57 -0.84 0.18 8.82
N ALA A 58 0.34 0.79 8.72
CA ALA A 58 1.31 0.49 7.67
C ALA A 58 1.70 -0.99 7.68
N LEU A 59 2.08 -1.50 8.87
CA LEU A 59 2.52 -2.88 9.01
C LEU A 59 1.42 -3.89 8.66
N ALA A 60 0.18 -3.63 9.07
CA ALA A 60 -0.95 -4.49 8.73
C ALA A 60 -1.17 -4.57 7.21
N VAL A 61 -1.15 -3.43 6.52
CA VAL A 61 -1.33 -3.38 5.06
C VAL A 61 -0.14 -4.01 4.34
N MET A 62 1.10 -3.77 4.78
CA MET A 62 2.29 -4.40 4.21
C MET A 62 2.23 -5.93 4.28
N ARG A 63 1.96 -6.50 5.48
CA ARG A 63 1.87 -7.96 5.65
C ARG A 63 0.71 -8.56 4.85
N TYR A 64 -0.40 -7.83 4.74
CA TYR A 64 -1.53 -8.26 3.92
C TYR A 64 -1.18 -8.25 2.42
N GLY A 65 -0.51 -7.19 1.95
CA GLY A 65 0.00 -7.08 0.58
C GLY A 65 0.95 -8.21 0.22
N ASP A 66 1.91 -8.52 1.09
CA ASP A 66 2.85 -9.65 0.94
C ASP A 66 2.14 -10.99 0.83
N ARG A 67 1.19 -11.24 1.74
CA ARG A 67 0.39 -12.46 1.69
C ARG A 67 -0.40 -12.58 0.38
N LEU A 68 -1.08 -11.51 -0.01
CA LEU A 68 -1.93 -11.53 -1.19
C LEU A 68 -1.10 -11.65 -2.47
N ALA A 69 0.05 -10.97 -2.56
CA ALA A 69 0.95 -11.13 -3.68
C ALA A 69 1.39 -12.60 -3.84
N CYS A 70 1.76 -13.27 -2.74
CA CYS A 70 2.07 -14.69 -2.75
C CYS A 70 0.89 -15.57 -3.20
N GLU A 71 -0.33 -15.29 -2.73
CA GLU A 71 -1.55 -16.04 -3.12
C GLU A 71 -1.83 -15.95 -4.64
N TYR A 72 -1.49 -14.81 -5.27
CA TYR A 72 -1.73 -14.57 -6.69
C TYR A 72 -0.49 -14.75 -7.58
N GLY A 73 0.64 -15.22 -7.03
CA GLY A 73 1.89 -15.41 -7.78
C GLY A 73 2.53 -14.09 -8.25
N LEU A 74 2.29 -13.00 -7.53
CA LEU A 74 2.82 -11.66 -7.79
C LEU A 74 4.03 -11.37 -6.91
N HIS A 75 4.85 -10.42 -7.35
CA HIS A 75 5.82 -9.75 -6.50
C HIS A 75 5.22 -8.50 -5.89
N THR A 76 5.67 -8.20 -4.68
CA THR A 76 5.31 -6.97 -3.99
C THR A 76 6.55 -6.22 -3.50
N ARG A 77 6.47 -4.90 -3.48
CA ARG A 77 7.41 -4.00 -2.83
C ARG A 77 6.62 -2.91 -2.12
N TRP A 78 7.23 -2.27 -1.14
CA TRP A 78 6.63 -1.15 -0.45
C TRP A 78 7.66 -0.13 0.01
N ALA A 79 7.20 1.11 0.17
CA ALA A 79 7.95 2.20 0.77
C ALA A 79 7.02 2.99 1.69
N LEU A 80 7.54 3.43 2.83
CA LEU A 80 6.83 4.30 3.77
C LEU A 80 7.61 5.60 3.90
N GLU A 81 7.05 6.69 3.39
CA GLU A 81 7.65 8.03 3.42
C GLU A 81 6.62 9.03 3.94
N ASP A 82 6.98 9.84 4.94
CA ASP A 82 6.14 10.90 5.50
C ASP A 82 4.69 10.46 5.82
N GLY A 83 4.54 9.27 6.41
CA GLY A 83 3.22 8.71 6.75
C GLY A 83 2.41 8.25 5.54
N THR A 84 3.04 8.08 4.38
CA THR A 84 2.43 7.56 3.16
C THR A 84 3.07 6.24 2.79
N LEU A 85 2.26 5.17 2.72
CA LEU A 85 2.70 3.86 2.26
C LEU A 85 2.39 3.71 0.78
N THR A 86 3.42 3.50 -0.03
CA THR A 86 3.27 3.06 -1.41
C THR A 86 3.56 1.57 -1.50
N LEU A 87 2.64 0.82 -2.12
CA LEU A 87 2.74 -0.61 -2.40
C LEU A 87 2.77 -0.82 -3.92
N TRP A 88 3.72 -1.60 -4.41
CA TRP A 88 3.82 -1.99 -5.81
C TRP A 88 3.61 -3.48 -5.95
N LEU A 89 2.64 -3.88 -6.78
CA LEU A 89 2.34 -5.27 -7.13
C LEU A 89 2.71 -5.50 -8.60
N ALA A 90 3.47 -6.54 -8.91
CA ALA A 90 3.92 -6.81 -10.27
C ALA A 90 3.93 -8.31 -10.60
N ARG A 91 3.69 -8.65 -11.86
CA ARG A 91 3.83 -10.03 -12.36
C ARG A 91 5.31 -10.41 -12.50
N GLY A 92 5.60 -11.70 -12.27
CA GLY A 92 6.95 -12.30 -12.22
C GLY A 92 7.87 -12.09 -13.43
N HIS A 93 7.38 -11.55 -14.54
CA HIS A 93 8.18 -11.34 -15.76
C HIS A 93 8.89 -9.98 -15.83
N ASN A 94 8.56 -9.01 -14.96
CA ASN A 94 9.15 -7.66 -14.99
C ASN A 94 9.58 -7.19 -13.60
N ALA A 95 10.15 -8.10 -12.80
CA ALA A 95 10.81 -7.73 -11.55
C ALA A 95 12.00 -6.82 -11.89
N LEU A 96 11.75 -5.52 -11.86
CA LEU A 96 12.71 -4.44 -12.08
C LEU A 96 14.05 -4.81 -11.45
N SER A 97 15.08 -4.81 -12.30
CA SER A 97 16.45 -5.21 -12.00
C SER A 97 16.92 -4.63 -10.66
N PRO A 98 17.81 -5.34 -9.95
CA PRO A 98 18.34 -4.93 -8.64
C PRO A 98 18.88 -3.50 -8.55
N ALA A 99 19.17 -2.84 -9.68
CA ALA A 99 19.60 -1.43 -9.76
C ALA A 99 18.60 -0.42 -9.17
N GLN A 100 17.31 -0.76 -9.05
CA GLN A 100 16.32 0.10 -8.38
C GLN A 100 16.17 -0.16 -6.86
N ARG A 101 17.01 -1.03 -6.27
CA ARG A 101 17.05 -1.25 -4.80
C ARG A 101 17.79 -0.14 -4.02
N GLY A 102 18.38 0.84 -4.70
CA GLY A 102 19.14 1.93 -4.08
C GLY A 102 18.35 3.23 -4.02
N GLY A 103 17.46 3.35 -3.04
CA GLY A 103 16.72 4.58 -2.76
C GLY A 103 16.45 4.75 -1.27
N ALA A 104 17.40 4.35 -0.43
CA ALA A 104 17.46 4.80 0.95
C ALA A 104 18.54 5.88 1.02
N ARG A 105 18.11 7.14 1.05
CA ARG A 105 18.88 8.25 1.59
C ARG A 105 17.94 9.21 2.28
#